data_AF-A0A520K9D7-F1
#
_entry.id   AF-A0A520K9D7-F1
#
_cell.length_a   1.000
_cell.length_b   1.000
_cell.length_c   1.000
_cell.angle_alpha   90.00
_cell.angle_beta   90.00
_cell.angle_gamma   90.00
#
_symmetry.space_group_name_H-M   'P 1'
#
loop_
_entity.id
_entity.type
_entity.pdbx_description
1 polymer ?
#
loop_
_entity_poly.entity_id
_entity_poly.type
_entity_poly.pdbx_seq_one_letter_code
_entity_poly.pdbx_strand_id
1 'polypeptide(L)'
;RSEEGKEEYKKRKETVEWPFGNIKHNLKFREFLTRGIESVKIEHNLVCTAHNLKVLWAKMAGKVVVLGKIGGLIANLASKAWGFFAFHPTLD
;
A
#
# COMPACT_ATOMS: atom_id res chain seq x y z
N ARG A 1 -7.35 -30.26 -14.62
CA ARG A 1 -7.44 -29.37 -13.42
C ARG A 1 -6.64 -30.06 -12.31
N SER A 2 -5.49 -29.52 -11.89
CA SER A 2 -4.70 -30.10 -10.79
C SER A 2 -5.41 -29.89 -9.44
N GLU A 3 -5.12 -30.73 -8.46
CA GLU A 3 -5.65 -30.57 -7.10
C GLU A 3 -5.16 -29.27 -6.45
N GLU A 4 -3.88 -28.92 -6.64
CA GLU A 4 -3.31 -27.63 -6.18
C GLU A 4 -4.09 -26.42 -6.72
N GLY A 5 -4.44 -26.43 -8.01
CA GLY A 5 -5.19 -25.34 -8.62
C GLY A 5 -6.61 -25.21 -8.06
N LYS A 6 -7.23 -26.31 -7.61
CA LYS A 6 -8.55 -26.27 -6.96
C LYS A 6 -8.46 -25.68 -5.56
N GLU A 7 -7.42 -26.01 -4.81
CA GLU A 7 -7.18 -25.46 -3.47
C GLU A 7 -6.87 -23.96 -3.52
N GLU A 8 -6.03 -23.53 -4.46
CA GLU A 8 -5.75 -22.12 -4.65
C GLU A 8 -7.01 -21.34 -5.08
N TYR A 9 -7.81 -21.92 -5.98
CA TYR A 9 -9.05 -21.31 -6.42
C TYR A 9 -10.08 -21.16 -5.28
N LYS A 10 -10.10 -22.07 -4.30
CA LYS A 10 -10.95 -21.92 -3.10
C LYS A 10 -10.58 -20.66 -2.30
N LYS A 11 -9.29 -20.39 -2.09
CA LYS A 11 -8.79 -19.21 -1.35
C LYS A 11 -9.16 -17.89 -2.02
N ARG A 12 -9.29 -17.89 -3.35
CA ARG A 12 -9.66 -16.68 -4.11
C ARG A 12 -11.05 -16.19 -3.75
N LYS A 13 -11.99 -17.09 -3.42
CA LYS A 13 -13.36 -16.71 -3.03
C LYS A 13 -13.37 -15.75 -1.86
N GLU A 14 -12.59 -16.04 -0.81
CA GLU A 14 -12.48 -15.17 0.37
C GLU A 14 -11.81 -13.84 0.04
N THR A 15 -10.83 -13.86 -0.86
CA THR A 15 -10.09 -12.66 -1.28
C THR A 15 -10.98 -11.67 -2.02
N VAL A 16 -11.99 -12.12 -2.78
CA VAL A 16 -12.88 -11.22 -3.53
C VAL A 16 -13.90 -10.51 -2.65
N GLU A 17 -14.27 -11.09 -1.52
CA GLU A 17 -15.29 -10.52 -0.63
C GLU A 17 -14.85 -9.18 -0.03
N TRP A 18 -13.56 -9.06 0.30
CA TRP A 18 -13.02 -7.86 0.93
C TRP A 18 -13.11 -6.60 0.05
N PRO A 19 -12.67 -6.62 -1.23
CA PRO A 19 -12.87 -5.50 -2.15
C PRO A 19 -14.34 -5.12 -2.34
N PHE A 20 -15.23 -6.10 -2.55
CA PHE A 20 -16.66 -5.84 -2.76
C PHE A 20 -17.31 -5.25 -1.52
N GLY A 21 -16.99 -5.76 -0.33
CA GLY A 21 -17.46 -5.21 0.94
C GLY A 21 -17.02 -3.77 1.13
N ASN A 22 -15.73 -3.46 0.87
CA ASN A 22 -15.20 -2.11 1.00
C ASN A 22 -15.87 -1.13 0.03
N ILE A 23 -16.03 -1.52 -1.25
CA ILE A 23 -16.65 -0.67 -2.27
C ILE A 23 -18.13 -0.40 -1.93
N LYS A 24 -18.89 -1.42 -1.55
CA LYS A 24 -20.33 -1.27 -1.29
C LYS A 24 -20.64 -0.61 0.05
N HIS A 25 -19.96 -0.99 1.12
CA HIS A 25 -20.29 -0.54 2.48
C HIS A 25 -19.49 0.68 2.91
N ASN A 26 -18.17 0.69 2.70
CA ASN A 26 -17.32 1.79 3.19
C ASN A 26 -17.25 2.96 2.20
N LEU A 27 -17.17 2.69 0.90
CA LEU A 27 -17.20 3.72 -0.15
C LEU A 27 -18.63 4.12 -0.57
N LYS A 28 -19.66 3.43 -0.02
CA LYS A 28 -21.09 3.68 -0.30
C LYS A 28 -21.46 3.63 -1.78
N PHE A 29 -20.68 2.93 -2.61
CA PHE A 29 -20.99 2.74 -4.03
C PHE A 29 -22.09 1.66 -4.17
N ARG A 30 -23.35 2.11 -4.18
CA ARG A 30 -24.55 1.25 -4.19
C ARG A 30 -25.32 1.32 -5.51
N GLU A 31 -25.18 2.42 -6.22
CA GLU A 31 -25.90 2.74 -7.45
C GLU A 31 -24.93 3.37 -8.46
N PHE A 32 -25.23 3.18 -9.75
CA PHE A 32 -24.49 3.82 -10.83
C PHE A 32 -25.15 5.16 -11.17
N LEU A 33 -24.33 6.18 -11.34
CA LEU A 33 -24.79 7.52 -11.74
C LEU A 33 -25.05 7.61 -13.24
N THR A 34 -24.34 6.79 -14.02
CA THR A 34 -24.45 6.77 -15.48
C THR A 34 -25.46 5.72 -15.99
N ARG A 35 -25.99 5.92 -17.20
CA ARG A 35 -26.90 4.99 -17.87
C ARG A 35 -26.29 4.47 -19.16
N GLY A 36 -26.51 3.18 -19.43
CA GLY A 36 -25.91 2.47 -20.56
C GLY A 36 -24.73 1.60 -20.12
N ILE A 37 -24.58 0.44 -20.74
CA ILE A 37 -23.60 -0.58 -20.32
C ILE A 37 -22.16 -0.05 -20.42
N GLU A 38 -21.87 0.74 -21.44
CA GLU A 38 -20.54 1.30 -21.66
C GLU A 38 -20.14 2.29 -20.55
N SER A 39 -21.00 3.25 -20.23
CA SER A 39 -20.72 4.24 -19.18
C SER A 39 -20.62 3.60 -17.79
N VAL A 40 -21.51 2.64 -17.49
CA VAL A 40 -21.51 1.89 -16.23
C VAL A 40 -20.21 1.11 -16.05
N LYS A 41 -19.65 0.54 -17.13
CA LYS A 41 -18.34 -0.12 -17.09
C LYS A 41 -17.22 0.86 -16.75
N ILE A 42 -17.23 2.06 -17.34
CA ILE A 42 -16.23 3.10 -17.07
C ILE A 42 -16.31 3.52 -15.59
N GLU A 43 -17.51 3.77 -15.09
CA GLU A 43 -17.76 4.13 -13.69
C GLU A 43 -17.27 3.04 -12.73
N HIS A 44 -17.60 1.77 -13.01
CA HIS A 44 -17.11 0.64 -12.22
C HIS A 44 -15.58 0.53 -12.23
N ASN A 45 -14.95 0.70 -13.39
CA ASN A 45 -13.49 0.68 -13.52
C ASN A 45 -12.83 1.81 -12.73
N LEU A 46 -13.44 3.00 -12.70
CA LEU A 46 -12.93 4.12 -11.94
C LEU A 46 -12.95 3.83 -10.43
N VAL A 47 -14.05 3.27 -9.93
CA VAL A 47 -14.17 2.88 -8.51
C VAL A 47 -13.15 1.80 -8.14
N CYS A 48 -12.98 0.79 -9.00
CA CYS A 48 -11.96 -0.25 -8.81
C CYS A 48 -10.55 0.33 -8.81
N THR A 49 -10.25 1.28 -9.70
CA THR A 49 -8.96 1.98 -9.73
C THR A 49 -8.72 2.76 -8.43
N ALA A 50 -9.70 3.53 -7.98
CA ALA A 50 -9.60 4.29 -6.73
C ALA A 50 -9.37 3.37 -5.52
N HIS A 51 -10.08 2.24 -5.44
CA HIS A 51 -9.87 1.23 -4.41
C HIS A 51 -8.43 0.69 -4.43
N ASN A 52 -7.94 0.29 -5.61
CA ASN A 52 -6.59 -0.25 -5.77
C ASN A 52 -5.51 0.76 -5.38
N LEU A 53 -5.68 2.03 -5.77
CA LEU A 53 -4.76 3.12 -5.38
C LEU A 53 -4.70 3.29 -3.86
N LYS A 54 -5.84 3.24 -3.17
CA LYS A 54 -5.90 3.32 -1.70
C LYS A 54 -5.15 2.16 -1.04
N VAL A 55 -5.29 0.94 -1.57
CA VAL A 55 -4.58 -0.24 -1.08
C VAL A 55 -3.07 -0.13 -1.29
N LEU A 56 -2.66 0.31 -2.49
CA LEU A 56 -1.26 0.53 -2.81
C LEU A 56 -0.64 1.57 -1.89
N TRP A 57 -1.33 2.70 -1.70
CA TRP A 57 -0.88 3.76 -0.79
C TRP A 57 -0.68 3.25 0.63
N ALA A 58 -1.66 2.52 1.19
CA ALA A 58 -1.56 1.95 2.53
C ALA A 58 -0.36 0.99 2.66
N LYS A 59 -0.13 0.14 1.65
CA LYS A 59 1.01 -0.78 1.61
C LYS A 59 2.36 -0.07 1.46
N MET A 60 2.40 1.07 0.79
CA MET A 60 3.62 1.87 0.60
C MET A 60 3.94 2.75 1.82
N ALA A 61 2.94 3.39 2.43
CA ALA A 61 3.11 4.28 3.57
C ALA A 61 3.85 3.59 4.74
N GLY A 62 3.52 2.33 5.03
CA GLY A 62 4.22 1.55 6.05
C GLY A 62 5.72 1.35 5.76
N LYS A 63 6.11 1.25 4.48
CA LYS A 63 7.52 1.08 4.08
C LYS A 63 8.29 2.39 4.11
N VAL A 64 7.67 3.50 3.69
CA VAL A 64 8.30 4.83 3.69
C VAL A 64 8.67 5.27 5.10
N VAL A 65 7.80 5.04 6.09
CA VAL A 65 8.09 5.38 7.50
C VAL A 65 9.27 4.56 8.04
N VAL A 66 9.37 3.27 7.70
CA VAL A 66 10.48 2.41 8.12
C VAL A 66 11.80 2.86 7.50
N LEU A 67 11.80 3.18 6.19
CA LEU A 67 12.99 3.70 5.50
C LEU A 67 13.47 5.03 6.10
N GLY A 68 12.55 5.94 6.43
CA GLY A 68 12.89 7.20 7.10
C GLY A 68 13.54 6.99 8.47
N LYS A 69 13.05 6.02 9.26
CA LYS A 69 13.66 5.67 10.56
C LYS A 69 15.08 5.12 10.40
N ILE A 70 15.32 4.25 9.43
CA ILE A 70 16.65 3.70 9.14
C ILE A 70 17.60 4.83 8.69
N GLY A 71 17.15 5.69 7.78
CA GLY A 71 17.93 6.86 7.33
C GLY A 71 18.29 7.79 8.50
N GLY A 72 17.33 8.07 9.39
CA GLY A 72 17.58 8.86 10.60
C GLY A 72 18.58 8.22 11.56
N LEU A 73 18.52 6.90 11.76
CA LEU A 73 19.47 6.18 12.61
C LEU A 73 20.90 6.26 12.05
N ILE A 74 21.07 6.07 10.74
CA ILE A 74 22.37 6.17 10.06
C ILE A 74 22.90 7.61 10.15
N ALA A 75 22.06 8.62 9.92
CA ALA A 75 22.45 10.03 10.05
C ALA A 75 22.90 10.38 11.47
N ASN A 76 22.19 9.90 12.49
CA ASN A 76 22.57 10.09 13.90
C ASN A 76 23.90 9.39 14.24
N LEU A 77 24.11 8.18 13.74
CA LEU A 77 25.36 7.45 13.94
C LEU A 77 26.54 8.18 13.26
N ALA A 78 26.35 8.64 12.02
CA ALA A 78 27.35 9.42 11.30
C ALA A 78 27.67 10.74 12.01
N SER A 79 26.66 11.47 12.51
CA SER A 79 26.86 12.69 13.29
C SER A 79 27.60 12.44 14.60
N LYS A 80 27.34 11.31 15.28
CA LYS A 80 28.02 10.94 16.52
C LYS A 80 29.47 10.55 16.29
N ALA A 81 29.76 9.79 15.23
CA ALA A 81 31.12 9.46 14.81
C ALA A 81 31.88 10.73 14.39
N TRP A 82 31.28 11.59 13.58
CA TRP A 82 31.86 12.88 13.20
C TRP A 82 32.19 13.74 14.41
N GLY A 83 31.27 13.85 15.38
CA GLY A 83 31.52 14.57 16.62
C GLY A 83 32.67 13.99 17.47
N PHE A 84 32.85 12.66 17.45
CA PHE A 84 33.95 11.99 18.14
C PHE A 84 35.32 12.27 17.47
N PHE A 85 35.38 12.25 16.13
CA PHE A 85 36.61 12.55 15.39
C PHE A 85 36.92 14.05 15.33
N ALA A 86 35.90 14.92 15.29
CA ALA A 86 36.07 16.37 15.26
C ALA A 86 36.55 16.97 16.59
N PHE A 87 36.43 16.23 17.71
CA PHE A 87 36.91 16.66 19.04
C PHE A 87 38.27 16.06 19.42
N HIS A 88 39.00 15.45 18.47
CA HIS A 88 40.41 15.16 18.66
C HIS A 88 41.21 16.33 18.07
N PRO A 89 41.52 17.40 18.85
CA PRO A 89 42.57 18.30 18.45
C PRO A 89 43.82 17.44 18.28
N THR A 90 44.54 17.68 17.20
CA THR A 90 45.89 17.15 16.99
C THR A 90 46.66 17.23 18.31
N LEU A 91 46.92 16.07 18.91
CA LEU A 91 47.97 15.93 19.91
C LEU A 91 49.27 16.17 19.15
N ASP A 92 49.87 17.34 19.37
CA ASP A 92 51.34 17.44 19.33
C ASP A 92 51.93 16.59 20.47
#